data_AF-A0A2W4JYQ4-F1
#
_entry.id   AF-A0A2W4JYQ4-F1
#
_cell.length_a   1.000
_cell.length_b   1.000
_cell.length_c   1.000
_cell.angle_alpha   90.00
_cell.angle_beta   90.00
_cell.angle_gamma   90.00
#
_symmetry.space_group_name_H-M   'P 1'
#
loop_
_entity.id
_entity.type
_entity.pdbx_description
1 polymer ?
#
loop_
_entity_poly.entity_id
_entity_poly.type
_entity_poly.pdbx_seq_one_letter_code
_entity_poly.pdbx_strand_id
1 'polypeptide(L)'
;MRRLNFVIWGLIFFLAWPVPVWAEPAVRQKPESIRVLIEVDDYKLAKYEPEEGTYLGAYVYQDTLINGDMKEFNRLTGKKHASFFLYVGYGHRFPQWWIDQLKEVGAAAHIAWEPNEGLDKVKDDEYLRGFARKLKETGIPVFLRFASEMNGDWTAYSGDPEKYIEKWRLVHDVMEQEAPNVMMVWTVFTFPQATIKKYYPGDEYVDWVGVNIYNVVYHNNNINHRASHEDPLELLDYVYDNFSMRKPIQISEYGATHYTVTDGKYYEDFAIQKITRMYNGIKKKYPRVKSIFYFDVNNLVNAPEGRRINNYAITDNERILRTYSELIKDPHFLSDVGPNLEGKADPELMHVKDGVYIAKEKTFVSSRVLREFMKASVNWVPDKGQISIKKGDREAVFNVVRYGDALKGAKGAFILKGTSYFPLREVAHVLGYRVLWDEGENLIKVVLEK
;
A
#
# COMPACT_ATOMS: atom_id res chain seq x y z
N MET A 1 -48.62 24.35 63.14
CA MET A 1 -47.14 24.40 63.02
C MET A 1 -46.80 24.55 61.54
N ARG A 2 -45.75 25.31 61.25
CA ARG A 2 -45.49 26.08 60.02
C ARG A 2 -45.49 25.31 58.68
N ARG A 3 -46.12 25.96 57.68
CA ARG A 3 -45.84 25.90 56.22
C ARG A 3 -44.53 26.67 55.89
N LEU A 4 -44.08 26.52 54.63
CA LEU A 4 -43.08 27.26 53.81
C LEU A 4 -41.96 26.30 53.36
N ASN A 5 -41.42 26.27 52.14
CA ASN A 5 -41.60 26.89 50.81
C ASN A 5 -40.75 26.01 49.84
N PHE A 6 -41.04 25.84 48.54
CA PHE A 6 -40.73 26.80 47.49
C PHE A 6 -41.36 26.39 46.13
N VAL A 7 -42.15 27.32 45.59
CA VAL A 7 -42.21 27.85 44.20
C VAL A 7 -42.25 26.90 42.99
N ILE A 8 -43.39 26.96 42.31
CA ILE A 8 -43.70 26.58 40.91
C ILE A 8 -43.34 27.75 39.99
N TRP A 9 -42.82 27.49 38.78
CA TRP A 9 -43.14 28.10 37.45
C TRP A 9 -42.33 27.27 36.43
N GLY A 10 -42.86 26.44 35.54
CA GLY A 10 -43.97 26.59 34.62
C GLY A 10 -43.38 26.65 33.19
N LEU A 11 -43.61 25.65 32.33
CA LEU A 11 -43.51 25.76 30.86
C LEU A 11 -44.06 24.49 30.16
N ILE A 12 -45.35 24.59 29.82
CA ILE A 12 -46.01 24.30 28.54
C ILE A 12 -45.35 23.25 27.62
N PHE A 13 -46.13 22.19 27.38
CA PHE A 13 -45.98 21.18 26.34
C PHE A 13 -45.96 21.76 24.92
N PHE A 14 -44.99 21.36 24.11
CA PHE A 14 -45.18 21.18 22.67
C PHE A 14 -44.90 19.71 22.33
N LEU A 15 -45.95 19.03 21.89
CA LEU A 15 -45.91 17.72 21.24
C LEU A 15 -45.17 17.86 19.90
N ALA A 16 -44.01 17.21 19.79
CA ALA A 16 -43.43 16.86 18.51
C ALA A 16 -43.26 15.33 18.47
N TRP A 17 -44.06 14.68 17.64
CA TRP A 17 -43.90 13.26 17.31
C TRP A 17 -42.51 13.02 16.69
N PRO A 18 -41.83 11.91 17.00
CA PRO A 18 -40.66 11.51 16.24
C PRO A 18 -41.12 11.14 14.82
N VAL A 19 -40.72 11.94 13.84
CA VAL A 19 -40.79 11.54 12.44
C VAL A 19 -39.85 10.35 12.29
N PRO A 20 -40.32 9.18 11.81
CA PRO A 20 -39.41 8.10 11.48
C PRO A 20 -38.51 8.57 10.34
N VAL A 21 -37.23 8.75 10.64
CA VAL A 21 -36.20 8.83 9.61
C VAL A 21 -36.15 7.43 8.99
N TRP A 22 -36.86 7.28 7.89
CA TRP A 22 -36.64 6.17 6.97
C TRP A 22 -35.22 6.33 6.47
N ALA A 23 -34.28 5.66 7.13
CA ALA A 23 -32.99 5.37 6.54
C ALA A 23 -33.29 4.57 5.26
N GLU A 24 -33.08 5.20 4.10
CA GLU A 24 -33.05 4.47 2.84
C GLU A 24 -32.11 3.28 3.01
N PRO A 25 -32.51 2.06 2.56
CA PRO A 25 -31.60 0.94 2.60
C PRO A 25 -30.39 1.29 1.74
N ALA A 26 -29.22 1.36 2.37
CA ALA A 26 -27.94 1.43 1.69
C ALA A 26 -27.70 0.11 0.94
N VAL A 27 -28.39 -0.07 -0.17
CA VAL A 27 -27.98 -0.97 -1.25
C VAL A 27 -27.59 -0.08 -2.42
N ARG A 28 -26.35 0.38 -2.37
CA ARG A 28 -25.60 0.67 -3.58
C ARG A 28 -24.31 -0.12 -3.46
N GLN A 29 -24.24 -1.25 -4.17
CA GLN A 29 -22.97 -1.66 -4.74
C GLN A 29 -22.38 -0.40 -5.38
N LYS A 30 -21.30 0.13 -4.82
CA LYS A 30 -20.52 1.15 -5.51
C LYS A 30 -20.26 0.58 -6.91
N PRO A 31 -20.55 1.30 -8.01
CA PRO A 31 -19.93 0.91 -9.27
C PRO A 31 -18.45 0.77 -8.96
N GLU A 32 -17.87 -0.41 -9.23
CA GLU A 32 -16.46 -0.69 -8.98
C GLU A 32 -15.67 0.56 -9.37
N SER A 33 -15.05 1.20 -8.38
CA SER A 33 -14.57 2.57 -8.57
C SER A 33 -13.51 2.56 -9.66
N ILE A 34 -13.82 3.17 -10.80
CA ILE A 34 -12.90 3.24 -11.92
C ILE A 34 -11.60 3.87 -11.44
N ARG A 35 -10.50 3.14 -11.57
CA ARG A 35 -9.17 3.62 -11.24
C ARG A 35 -8.61 4.39 -12.43
N VAL A 36 -7.97 5.54 -12.17
CA VAL A 36 -7.30 6.32 -13.22
C VAL A 36 -5.82 6.40 -12.91
N LEU A 37 -4.99 5.91 -13.83
CA LEU A 37 -3.55 6.02 -13.80
C LEU A 37 -3.10 7.02 -14.87
N ILE A 38 -2.23 7.95 -14.51
CA ILE A 38 -1.62 8.91 -15.43
C ILE A 38 -0.11 8.76 -15.37
N GLU A 39 0.51 8.58 -16.53
CA GLU A 39 1.96 8.54 -16.66
C GLU A 39 2.57 9.93 -16.41
N VAL A 40 3.52 9.99 -15.49
CA VAL A 40 4.33 11.18 -15.22
C VAL A 40 5.74 10.94 -15.77
N ASP A 41 6.42 11.98 -16.23
CA ASP A 41 7.76 11.91 -16.87
C ASP A 41 8.89 12.43 -15.95
N ASP A 42 8.56 12.80 -14.71
CA ASP A 42 9.48 13.45 -13.77
C ASP A 42 9.67 12.69 -12.45
N TYR A 43 9.13 11.49 -12.32
CA TYR A 43 9.33 10.68 -11.12
C TYR A 43 10.80 10.30 -10.96
N LYS A 44 11.28 10.36 -9.71
CA LYS A 44 12.65 10.00 -9.33
C LYS A 44 12.59 8.70 -8.55
N LEU A 45 13.29 7.69 -9.05
CA LEU A 45 13.36 6.39 -8.38
C LEU A 45 13.93 6.54 -6.96
N ALA A 46 13.34 5.83 -6.01
CA ALA A 46 13.87 5.67 -4.66
C ALA A 46 15.03 4.66 -4.64
N LYS A 47 15.70 4.56 -3.50
CA LYS A 47 16.79 3.62 -3.25
C LYS A 47 16.39 2.18 -3.60
N TYR A 48 17.11 1.57 -4.55
CA TYR A 48 16.84 0.25 -5.15
C TYR A 48 15.42 0.05 -5.68
N GLU A 49 14.74 1.10 -6.10
CA GLU A 49 13.45 0.97 -6.78
C GLU A 49 13.64 0.43 -8.21
N PRO A 50 12.92 -0.63 -8.63
CA PRO A 50 12.95 -1.07 -10.00
C PRO A 50 12.13 -0.13 -10.89
N GLU A 51 12.65 0.18 -12.08
CA GLU A 51 11.93 0.92 -13.13
C GLU A 51 10.59 0.24 -13.43
N GLU A 52 10.62 -1.08 -13.68
CA GLU A 52 9.42 -1.87 -13.95
C GLU A 52 9.38 -3.15 -13.09
N GLY A 53 8.18 -3.61 -12.77
CA GLY A 53 7.96 -4.88 -12.07
C GLY A 53 7.93 -4.76 -10.54
N THR A 54 7.77 -5.92 -9.91
CA THR A 54 7.62 -6.11 -8.47
C THR A 54 8.63 -7.15 -7.99
N TYR A 55 9.50 -6.83 -7.05
CA TYR A 55 10.37 -7.82 -6.40
C TYR A 55 9.54 -8.88 -5.68
N LEU A 56 9.78 -10.13 -6.05
CA LEU A 56 9.16 -11.27 -5.40
C LEU A 56 9.95 -11.64 -4.14
N GLY A 57 9.30 -11.64 -2.99
CA GLY A 57 9.91 -12.07 -1.74
C GLY A 57 9.05 -13.06 -0.96
N ALA A 58 9.64 -13.64 0.09
CA ALA A 58 8.93 -14.55 0.99
C ALA A 58 9.51 -14.57 2.40
N TYR A 59 8.69 -14.97 3.36
CA TYR A 59 9.13 -15.43 4.67
C TYR A 59 8.85 -16.90 4.81
N VAL A 60 9.90 -17.66 5.07
CA VAL A 60 9.86 -19.13 5.08
C VAL A 60 10.50 -19.72 6.33
N TYR A 61 11.14 -18.92 7.18
CA TYR A 61 11.96 -19.43 8.29
C TYR A 61 11.17 -20.31 9.28
N GLN A 62 9.86 -20.06 9.40
CA GLN A 62 8.93 -20.84 10.22
C GLN A 62 8.10 -21.85 9.41
N ASP A 63 8.49 -22.19 8.19
CA ASP A 63 7.95 -23.35 7.50
C ASP A 63 8.75 -24.60 7.90
N THR A 64 8.09 -25.48 8.65
CA THR A 64 8.65 -26.75 9.14
C THR A 64 8.78 -27.81 8.06
N LEU A 65 8.04 -27.72 6.94
CA LEU A 65 8.12 -28.71 5.87
C LEU A 65 9.43 -28.58 5.10
N ILE A 66 9.91 -27.36 4.93
CA ILE A 66 11.18 -27.06 4.27
C ILE A 66 12.29 -26.67 5.25
N ASN A 67 12.03 -26.69 6.56
CA ASN A 67 12.96 -26.27 7.63
C ASN A 67 13.53 -24.85 7.41
N GLY A 68 12.73 -23.93 6.86
CA GLY A 68 13.18 -22.59 6.51
C GLY A 68 14.18 -22.50 5.35
N ASP A 69 14.35 -23.56 4.57
CA ASP A 69 15.28 -23.60 3.44
C ASP A 69 14.73 -22.79 2.23
N MET A 70 15.36 -21.63 1.99
CA MET A 70 15.04 -20.75 0.87
C MET A 70 15.29 -21.38 -0.50
N LYS A 71 16.29 -22.26 -0.62
CA LYS A 71 16.59 -22.98 -1.87
C LYS A 71 15.50 -23.99 -2.16
N GLU A 72 15.01 -24.69 -1.14
CA GLU A 72 13.89 -25.60 -1.27
C GLU A 72 12.59 -24.86 -1.61
N PHE A 73 12.33 -23.70 -0.98
CA PHE A 73 11.19 -22.86 -1.35
C PHE A 73 11.24 -22.43 -2.82
N ASN A 74 12.39 -21.96 -3.30
CA ASN A 74 12.60 -21.61 -4.70
C ASN A 74 12.40 -22.82 -5.64
N ARG A 75 12.81 -24.01 -5.22
CA ARG A 75 12.62 -25.26 -5.97
C ARG A 75 11.14 -25.63 -6.08
N LEU A 76 10.41 -25.58 -4.97
CA LEU A 76 8.98 -25.93 -4.89
C LEU A 76 8.10 -24.94 -5.67
N THR A 77 8.38 -23.65 -5.54
CA THR A 77 7.64 -22.58 -6.23
C THR A 77 8.06 -22.43 -7.70
N GLY A 78 9.17 -23.04 -8.10
CA GLY A 78 9.67 -23.02 -9.47
C GLY A 78 10.26 -21.68 -9.93
N LYS A 79 10.52 -20.75 -8.99
CA LYS A 79 11.11 -19.44 -9.29
C LYS A 79 11.98 -18.95 -8.14
N LYS A 80 13.10 -18.30 -8.48
CA LYS A 80 13.94 -17.59 -7.52
C LYS A 80 13.20 -16.37 -6.97
N HIS A 81 13.19 -16.22 -5.65
CA HIS A 81 12.74 -15.00 -4.97
C HIS A 81 13.88 -14.00 -4.83
N ALA A 82 13.60 -12.73 -5.12
CA ALA A 82 14.55 -11.62 -5.04
C ALA A 82 14.99 -11.31 -3.61
N SER A 83 14.14 -11.59 -2.62
CA SER A 83 14.42 -11.31 -1.22
C SER A 83 13.70 -12.29 -0.29
N PHE A 84 14.31 -12.57 0.86
CA PHE A 84 13.63 -13.21 1.98
C PHE A 84 13.76 -12.34 3.21
N PHE A 85 12.79 -12.47 4.12
CA PHE A 85 12.83 -11.73 5.37
C PHE A 85 13.04 -12.58 6.62
N LEU A 86 13.51 -11.95 7.69
CA LEU A 86 13.67 -12.55 9.02
C LEU A 86 13.30 -11.52 10.11
N TYR A 87 12.60 -11.96 11.15
CA TYR A 87 12.40 -11.16 12.36
C TYR A 87 13.64 -11.22 13.25
N VAL A 88 14.10 -10.04 13.68
CA VAL A 88 15.24 -9.89 14.58
C VAL A 88 14.80 -8.98 15.72
N GLY A 89 14.95 -9.43 16.96
CA GLY A 89 14.74 -8.55 18.12
C GLY A 89 15.87 -7.52 18.22
N TYR A 90 15.53 -6.26 18.49
CA TYR A 90 16.51 -5.23 18.82
C TYR A 90 17.27 -5.62 20.10
N GLY A 91 18.59 -5.44 20.10
CA GLY A 91 19.50 -5.93 21.13
C GLY A 91 20.07 -7.32 20.86
N HIS A 92 19.49 -8.09 19.92
CA HIS A 92 20.03 -9.42 19.56
C HIS A 92 21.21 -9.32 18.60
N ARG A 93 22.01 -10.39 18.57
CA ARG A 93 23.17 -10.52 17.68
C ARG A 93 22.74 -10.51 16.21
N PHE A 94 23.58 -9.89 15.38
CA PHE A 94 23.45 -9.91 13.93
C PHE A 94 23.36 -11.35 13.38
N PRO A 95 22.35 -11.70 12.56
CA PRO A 95 22.11 -13.06 12.10
C PRO A 95 23.01 -13.44 10.92
N GLN A 96 24.33 -13.54 11.14
CA GLN A 96 25.31 -13.81 10.07
C GLN A 96 24.99 -15.09 9.30
N TRP A 97 24.59 -16.16 9.99
CA TRP A 97 24.22 -17.44 9.40
C TRP A 97 23.12 -17.30 8.33
N TRP A 98 22.14 -16.43 8.57
CA TRP A 98 21.02 -16.21 7.66
C TRP A 98 21.43 -15.36 6.46
N ILE A 99 22.31 -14.37 6.67
CA ILE A 99 22.92 -13.59 5.59
C ILE A 99 23.73 -14.50 4.66
N ASP A 100 24.46 -15.48 5.20
CA ASP A 100 25.23 -16.43 4.40
C ASP A 100 24.30 -17.30 3.54
N GLN A 101 23.18 -17.79 4.09
CA GLN A 101 22.15 -18.51 3.34
C GLN A 101 21.50 -17.67 2.23
N LEU A 102 21.21 -16.38 2.51
CA LEU A 102 20.70 -15.46 1.49
C LEU A 102 21.67 -15.31 0.32
N LYS A 103 22.98 -15.20 0.60
CA LYS A 103 24.01 -15.11 -0.43
C LYS A 103 24.08 -16.37 -1.29
N GLU A 104 23.92 -17.55 -0.69
CA GLU A 104 23.89 -18.82 -1.43
C GLU A 104 22.74 -18.90 -2.44
N VAL A 105 21.57 -18.32 -2.11
CA VAL A 105 20.43 -18.24 -3.05
C VAL A 105 20.42 -16.94 -3.88
N GLY A 106 21.40 -16.05 -3.67
CA GLY A 106 21.55 -14.78 -4.37
C GLY A 106 20.40 -13.79 -4.13
N ALA A 107 19.87 -13.73 -2.91
CA ALA A 107 18.74 -12.87 -2.55
C ALA A 107 19.18 -11.66 -1.71
N ALA A 108 18.41 -10.57 -1.80
CA ALA A 108 18.54 -9.40 -0.92
C ALA A 108 17.96 -9.70 0.47
N ALA A 109 18.50 -9.01 1.48
CA ALA A 109 18.02 -9.17 2.85
C ALA A 109 16.80 -8.29 3.11
N HIS A 110 15.78 -8.81 3.79
CA HIS A 110 14.75 -8.00 4.45
C HIS A 110 14.76 -8.29 5.94
N ILE A 111 15.16 -7.33 6.77
CA ILE A 111 15.24 -7.51 8.22
C ILE A 111 14.06 -6.79 8.87
N ALA A 112 13.18 -7.55 9.51
CA ALA A 112 12.12 -7.02 10.36
C ALA A 112 12.68 -6.83 11.78
N TRP A 113 13.12 -5.61 12.09
CA TRP A 113 13.87 -5.30 13.30
C TRP A 113 12.95 -4.75 14.39
N GLU A 114 12.71 -5.54 15.44
CA GLU A 114 11.65 -5.27 16.41
C GLU A 114 12.22 -4.85 17.77
N PRO A 115 11.97 -3.61 18.23
CA PRO A 115 12.29 -3.21 19.60
C PRO A 115 11.25 -3.80 20.58
N ASN A 116 11.30 -5.12 20.76
CA ASN A 116 10.36 -5.90 21.58
C ASN A 116 10.36 -5.48 23.06
N GLU A 117 11.47 -4.92 23.55
CA GLU A 117 11.60 -4.34 24.89
C GLU A 117 11.25 -2.83 24.94
N GLY A 118 10.67 -2.28 23.88
CA GLY A 118 10.20 -0.90 23.78
C GLY A 118 11.24 0.08 23.22
N LEU A 119 10.75 1.27 22.81
CA LEU A 119 11.54 2.31 22.12
C LEU A 119 12.68 2.92 22.96
N ASP A 120 12.63 2.83 24.29
CA ASP A 120 13.70 3.34 25.18
C ASP A 120 15.03 2.59 25.04
N LYS A 121 14.97 1.37 24.51
CA LYS A 121 16.17 0.56 24.23
C LYS A 121 16.91 1.03 22.99
N VAL A 122 16.24 1.78 22.12
CA VAL A 122 16.80 2.23 20.84
C VAL A 122 17.59 3.50 21.08
N LYS A 123 18.91 3.36 21.00
CA LYS A 123 19.89 4.42 21.26
C LYS A 123 20.92 4.45 20.15
N ASP A 124 21.47 5.64 19.90
CA ASP A 124 22.68 5.76 19.09
C ASP A 124 23.87 5.31 19.93
N ASP A 125 24.11 4.01 19.91
CA ASP A 125 25.17 3.35 20.66
C ASP A 125 25.95 2.37 19.76
N GLU A 126 26.96 1.73 20.36
CA GLU A 126 27.81 0.79 19.62
C GLU A 126 27.04 -0.44 19.14
N TYR A 127 25.92 -0.80 19.79
CA TYR A 127 25.07 -1.88 19.29
C TYR A 127 24.42 -1.48 17.96
N LEU A 128 23.74 -0.33 17.90
CA LEU A 128 23.08 0.16 16.69
C LEU A 128 24.09 0.40 15.56
N ARG A 129 25.18 1.12 15.84
CA ARG A 129 26.21 1.42 14.85
C ARG A 129 26.95 0.17 14.38
N GLY A 130 27.26 -0.75 15.29
CA GLY A 130 27.86 -2.04 14.96
C GLY A 130 26.96 -2.92 14.10
N PHE A 131 25.64 -2.92 14.37
CA PHE A 131 24.67 -3.61 13.53
C PHE A 131 24.60 -3.00 12.12
N ALA A 132 24.58 -1.67 12.01
CA ALA A 132 24.58 -0.96 10.74
C ALA A 132 25.85 -1.26 9.92
N ARG A 133 27.05 -1.19 10.51
CA ARG A 133 28.30 -1.56 9.83
C ARG A 133 28.26 -2.98 9.28
N LYS A 134 27.71 -3.94 10.03
CA LYS A 134 27.53 -5.31 9.53
C LYS A 134 26.57 -5.39 8.34
N LEU A 135 25.49 -4.61 8.33
CA LEU A 135 24.60 -4.52 7.16
C LEU A 135 25.33 -4.03 5.91
N LYS A 136 26.23 -3.05 6.05
CA LYS A 136 27.10 -2.60 4.96
C LYS A 136 28.07 -3.68 4.50
N GLU A 137 28.73 -4.36 5.44
CA GLU A 137 29.68 -5.44 5.16
C GLU A 137 29.06 -6.63 4.43
N THR A 138 27.73 -6.80 4.50
CA THR A 138 27.06 -7.87 3.75
C THR A 138 27.27 -7.74 2.24
N GLY A 139 27.39 -6.51 1.71
CA GLY A 139 27.54 -6.24 0.28
C GLY A 139 26.30 -6.55 -0.57
N ILE A 140 25.16 -6.84 0.05
CA ILE A 140 23.87 -7.05 -0.64
C ILE A 140 22.89 -5.90 -0.31
N PRO A 141 21.86 -5.68 -1.15
CA PRO A 141 20.77 -4.76 -0.80
C PRO A 141 20.03 -5.23 0.45
N VAL A 142 19.64 -4.30 1.32
CA VAL A 142 18.96 -4.60 2.59
C VAL A 142 17.70 -3.73 2.76
N PHE A 143 16.53 -4.35 2.73
CA PHE A 143 15.29 -3.75 3.22
C PHE A 143 15.28 -3.82 4.76
N LEU A 144 15.43 -2.70 5.45
CA LEU A 144 15.31 -2.65 6.90
C LEU A 144 13.92 -2.15 7.29
N ARG A 145 13.12 -3.06 7.83
CA ARG A 145 11.79 -2.79 8.36
C ARG A 145 11.86 -2.69 9.87
N PHE A 146 12.16 -1.50 10.38
CA PHE A 146 12.25 -1.24 11.82
C PHE A 146 10.86 -0.99 12.41
N ALA A 147 10.55 -1.60 13.56
CA ALA A 147 9.37 -1.31 14.38
C ALA A 147 8.03 -1.26 13.60
N SER A 148 7.77 -2.26 12.75
CA SER A 148 6.56 -2.30 11.90
C SER A 148 5.26 -2.54 12.67
N GLU A 149 4.12 -2.16 12.07
CA GLU A 149 2.78 -2.32 12.66
C GLU A 149 2.51 -1.49 13.93
N MET A 150 3.34 -0.48 14.16
CA MET A 150 3.19 0.50 15.24
C MET A 150 1.80 1.15 15.33
N ASN A 151 1.05 1.17 14.22
CA ASN A 151 -0.29 1.75 14.11
C ASN A 151 -1.38 0.96 14.86
N GLY A 152 -1.09 -0.26 15.32
CA GLY A 152 -1.95 -1.05 16.20
C GLY A 152 -1.79 -0.72 17.70
N ASP A 153 -2.16 -1.69 18.53
CA ASP A 153 -2.03 -1.66 20.00
C ASP A 153 -1.30 -2.89 20.58
N TRP A 154 -0.76 -3.77 19.73
CA TRP A 154 -0.15 -5.04 20.11
C TRP A 154 1.38 -5.04 20.21
N THR A 155 2.04 -3.93 19.91
CA THR A 155 3.51 -3.84 19.93
C THR A 155 3.99 -2.95 21.09
N ALA A 156 5.20 -3.22 21.60
CA ALA A 156 5.83 -2.43 22.67
C ALA A 156 6.23 -0.99 22.23
N TYR A 157 6.03 -0.68 20.95
CA TYR A 157 6.36 0.58 20.31
C TYR A 157 5.12 1.26 19.69
N SER A 158 3.92 0.81 20.07
CA SER A 158 2.65 1.49 19.85
C SER A 158 2.32 2.46 21.01
N GLY A 159 1.43 3.42 20.75
CA GLY A 159 0.85 4.34 21.74
C GLY A 159 1.50 5.72 21.80
N ASP A 160 2.77 5.85 21.38
CA ASP A 160 3.52 7.11 21.40
C ASP A 160 4.13 7.43 20.02
N PRO A 161 3.36 8.11 19.13
CA PRO A 161 3.84 8.44 17.80
C PRO A 161 5.02 9.40 17.77
N GLU A 162 5.14 10.32 18.73
CA GLU A 162 6.25 11.30 18.77
C GLU A 162 7.57 10.58 19.06
N LYS A 163 7.58 9.72 20.08
CA LYS A 163 8.75 8.89 20.40
C LYS A 163 9.08 7.89 19.30
N TYR A 164 8.07 7.32 18.65
CA TYR A 164 8.28 6.47 17.48
C TYR A 164 9.03 7.23 16.37
N ILE A 165 8.56 8.43 16.03
CA ILE A 165 9.20 9.27 15.00
C ILE A 165 10.62 9.63 15.41
N GLU A 166 10.86 10.00 16.67
CA GLU A 166 12.21 10.28 17.19
C GLU A 166 13.15 9.08 16.96
N LYS A 167 12.75 7.88 17.37
CA LYS A 167 13.59 6.67 17.24
C LYS A 167 13.73 6.20 15.81
N TRP A 168 12.70 6.36 14.98
CA TRP A 168 12.79 6.10 13.55
C TRP A 168 13.90 6.95 12.91
N ARG A 169 13.86 8.27 13.14
CA ARG A 169 14.82 9.22 12.58
C ARG A 169 16.24 8.91 13.07
N LEU A 170 16.41 8.57 14.34
CA LEU A 170 17.69 8.12 14.89
C LEU A 170 18.24 6.89 14.16
N VAL A 171 17.42 5.85 13.94
CA VAL A 171 17.86 4.64 13.22
C VAL A 171 18.19 4.97 11.76
N HIS A 172 17.36 5.76 11.10
CA HIS A 172 17.62 6.23 9.73
C HIS A 172 18.98 6.94 9.64
N ASP A 173 19.25 7.90 10.51
CA ASP A 173 20.48 8.71 10.46
C ASP A 173 21.73 7.85 10.67
N VAL A 174 21.66 6.83 11.53
CA VAL A 174 22.77 5.87 11.67
C VAL A 174 22.92 5.02 10.41
N MET A 175 21.83 4.56 9.80
CA MET A 175 21.90 3.78 8.56
C MET A 175 22.48 4.61 7.41
N GLU A 176 22.10 5.88 7.27
CA GLU A 176 22.64 6.76 6.24
C GLU A 176 24.15 7.00 6.42
N GLN A 177 24.62 7.11 7.66
CA GLN A 177 26.05 7.27 7.98
C GLN A 177 26.87 5.97 7.78
N GLU A 178 26.37 4.85 8.30
CA GLU A 178 27.15 3.62 8.44
C GLU A 178 26.86 2.61 7.32
N ALA A 179 25.67 2.65 6.70
CA ALA A 179 25.14 1.63 5.80
C ALA A 179 24.20 2.17 4.71
N PRO A 180 24.69 3.02 3.78
CA PRO A 180 23.85 3.65 2.76
C PRO A 180 23.23 2.65 1.75
N ASN A 181 23.63 1.38 1.76
CA ASN A 181 22.99 0.30 1.01
C ASN A 181 21.65 -0.18 1.63
N VAL A 182 21.30 0.31 2.82
CA VAL A 182 20.06 -0.02 3.51
C VAL A 182 18.92 0.88 3.03
N MET A 183 17.78 0.26 2.70
CA MET A 183 16.50 0.92 2.45
C MET A 183 15.69 0.92 3.75
N MET A 184 15.31 2.10 4.23
CA MET A 184 14.42 2.26 5.37
C MET A 184 12.96 2.05 4.94
N VAL A 185 12.37 0.92 5.34
CA VAL A 185 11.01 0.50 4.96
C VAL A 185 10.02 0.76 6.09
N TRP A 186 9.23 1.83 5.98
CA TRP A 186 8.22 2.19 6.98
C TRP A 186 6.95 1.37 6.77
N THR A 187 6.79 0.29 7.53
CA THR A 187 5.70 -0.68 7.35
C THR A 187 4.62 -0.57 8.41
N VAL A 188 3.37 -0.46 7.97
CA VAL A 188 2.16 -0.47 8.82
C VAL A 188 1.38 -1.78 8.67
N PHE A 189 0.52 -2.10 9.63
CA PHE A 189 -0.57 -3.05 9.36
C PHE A 189 -1.72 -2.30 8.67
N THR A 190 -2.47 -2.97 7.78
CA THR A 190 -3.57 -2.34 7.02
C THR A 190 -4.60 -1.63 7.92
N PHE A 191 -4.81 -2.13 9.14
CA PHE A 191 -5.66 -1.51 10.15
C PHE A 191 -4.94 -1.33 11.50
N PRO A 192 -5.40 -0.40 12.36
CA PRO A 192 -6.37 0.65 12.08
C PRO A 192 -5.78 1.77 11.23
N GLN A 193 -6.57 2.30 10.28
CA GLN A 193 -6.10 3.35 9.35
C GLN A 193 -5.97 4.73 10.01
N ALA A 194 -6.77 5.01 11.05
CA ALA A 194 -6.84 6.33 11.69
C ALA A 194 -5.54 6.76 12.39
N THR A 195 -4.67 5.81 12.72
CA THR A 195 -3.41 6.04 13.43
C THR A 195 -2.21 6.04 12.49
N ILE A 196 -2.28 5.42 11.30
CA ILE A 196 -1.17 5.25 10.34
C ILE A 196 -0.37 6.54 10.16
N LYS A 197 -1.03 7.63 9.75
CA LYS A 197 -0.33 8.89 9.45
C LYS A 197 0.32 9.56 10.66
N LYS A 198 -0.11 9.24 11.88
CA LYS A 198 0.45 9.83 13.11
C LYS A 198 1.89 9.36 13.34
N TYR A 199 2.24 8.18 12.84
CA TYR A 199 3.57 7.58 12.99
C TYR A 199 4.50 7.85 11.81
N TYR A 200 4.06 8.61 10.80
CA TYR A 200 4.85 8.83 9.60
C TYR A 200 6.01 9.80 9.88
N PRO A 201 7.28 9.37 9.73
CA PRO A 201 8.44 10.15 10.18
C PRO A 201 8.84 11.28 9.20
N GLY A 202 8.24 11.32 8.02
CA GLY A 202 8.55 12.27 6.95
C GLY A 202 9.26 11.62 5.77
N ASP A 203 9.10 12.20 4.58
CA ASP A 203 9.60 11.66 3.31
C ASP A 203 11.11 11.50 3.27
N GLU A 204 11.84 12.38 3.98
CA GLU A 204 13.30 12.39 4.05
C GLU A 204 13.88 11.22 4.85
N TYR A 205 13.06 10.51 5.63
CA TYR A 205 13.47 9.42 6.51
C TYR A 205 12.96 8.04 6.04
N VAL A 206 12.32 7.96 4.87
CA VAL A 206 11.66 6.75 4.38
C VAL A 206 12.04 6.51 2.93
N ASP A 207 12.65 5.38 2.64
CA ASP A 207 12.92 4.97 1.26
C ASP A 207 11.67 4.32 0.64
N TRP A 208 11.01 3.42 1.40
CA TRP A 208 9.85 2.64 0.96
C TRP A 208 8.73 2.66 2.00
N VAL A 209 7.48 2.66 1.55
CA VAL A 209 6.32 2.50 2.44
C VAL A 209 5.81 1.06 2.35
N GLY A 210 5.83 0.37 3.48
CA GLY A 210 5.39 -1.01 3.59
C GLY A 210 3.95 -1.15 4.11
N VAL A 211 3.28 -2.24 3.76
CA VAL A 211 2.03 -2.67 4.39
C VAL A 211 2.00 -4.19 4.60
N ASN A 212 1.55 -4.61 5.78
CA ASN A 212 1.23 -6.00 6.09
C ASN A 212 -0.27 -6.24 5.86
N ILE A 213 -0.60 -7.30 5.12
CA ILE A 213 -1.96 -7.65 4.70
C ILE A 213 -2.21 -9.14 4.92
N TYR A 214 -3.29 -9.48 5.62
CA TYR A 214 -3.69 -10.87 5.81
C TYR A 214 -5.16 -11.03 5.46
N ASN A 215 -5.47 -12.00 4.59
CA ASN A 215 -6.84 -12.40 4.34
C ASN A 215 -7.16 -13.64 5.19
N VAL A 216 -8.03 -13.43 6.17
CA VAL A 216 -8.51 -14.48 7.09
C VAL A 216 -9.99 -14.76 6.86
N VAL A 217 -10.45 -15.94 7.27
CA VAL A 217 -11.88 -16.27 7.22
C VAL A 217 -12.62 -15.60 8.38
N TYR A 218 -11.96 -15.46 9.53
CA TYR A 218 -12.49 -14.87 10.75
C TYR A 218 -11.45 -13.97 11.41
N HIS A 219 -11.86 -12.78 11.82
CA HIS A 219 -11.04 -11.90 12.65
C HIS A 219 -11.03 -12.38 14.10
N ASN A 220 -9.87 -12.24 14.76
CA ASN A 220 -9.70 -12.43 16.21
C ASN A 220 -10.22 -13.78 16.74
N ASN A 221 -10.09 -14.85 15.94
CA ASN A 221 -10.58 -16.20 16.27
C ASN A 221 -12.06 -16.24 16.71
N ASN A 222 -12.90 -15.38 16.12
CA ASN A 222 -14.31 -15.28 16.51
C ASN A 222 -15.21 -15.64 15.33
N ILE A 223 -16.00 -16.71 15.48
CA ILE A 223 -16.92 -17.22 14.45
C ILE A 223 -17.93 -16.17 13.97
N ASN A 224 -18.27 -15.20 14.82
CA ASN A 224 -19.22 -14.13 14.51
C ASN A 224 -18.57 -12.97 13.72
N HIS A 225 -17.24 -12.93 13.64
CA HIS A 225 -16.49 -11.88 12.95
C HIS A 225 -15.92 -12.40 11.63
N ARG A 226 -16.80 -12.88 10.75
CA ARG A 226 -16.39 -13.43 9.45
C ARG A 226 -15.84 -12.34 8.52
N ALA A 227 -14.62 -12.54 8.03
CA ALA A 227 -13.84 -11.60 7.23
C ALA A 227 -13.63 -12.05 5.77
N SER A 228 -14.21 -13.19 5.37
CA SER A 228 -13.96 -13.77 4.04
C SER A 228 -14.34 -12.86 2.85
N HIS A 229 -15.16 -11.83 3.10
CA HIS A 229 -15.60 -10.86 2.10
C HIS A 229 -14.54 -9.80 1.76
N GLU A 230 -13.51 -9.60 2.59
CA GLU A 230 -12.50 -8.55 2.39
C GLU A 230 -11.63 -8.81 1.15
N ASP A 231 -11.57 -7.86 0.21
CA ASP A 231 -10.70 -7.96 -0.96
C ASP A 231 -9.25 -7.56 -0.58
N PRO A 232 -8.22 -8.39 -0.86
CA PRO A 232 -6.82 -8.04 -0.63
C PRO A 232 -6.41 -6.69 -1.20
N LEU A 233 -6.96 -6.29 -2.35
CA LEU A 233 -6.59 -5.03 -2.98
C LEU A 233 -7.22 -3.81 -2.28
N GLU A 234 -8.43 -3.96 -1.73
CA GLU A 234 -9.04 -2.89 -0.93
C GLU A 234 -8.28 -2.66 0.38
N LEU A 235 -7.68 -3.71 0.95
CA LEU A 235 -6.80 -3.61 2.12
C LEU A 235 -5.49 -2.84 1.82
N LEU A 236 -5.08 -2.75 0.56
CA LEU A 236 -3.92 -1.99 0.11
C LEU A 236 -4.25 -0.50 -0.15
N ASP A 237 -5.50 -0.18 -0.48
CA ASP A 237 -5.89 1.13 -1.02
C ASP A 237 -5.49 2.30 -0.14
N TYR A 238 -5.68 2.21 1.18
CA TYR A 238 -5.35 3.33 2.06
C TYR A 238 -3.86 3.69 1.99
N VAL A 239 -2.97 2.71 2.08
CA VAL A 239 -1.52 2.96 2.03
C VAL A 239 -1.15 3.45 0.64
N TYR A 240 -1.63 2.77 -0.40
CA TYR A 240 -1.33 3.13 -1.77
C TYR A 240 -1.76 4.57 -2.09
N ASP A 241 -3.00 4.94 -1.76
CA ASP A 241 -3.57 6.26 -2.06
C ASP A 241 -2.91 7.42 -1.34
N ASN A 242 -2.22 7.17 -0.22
CA ASN A 242 -1.59 8.23 0.57
C ASN A 242 -0.08 8.37 0.32
N PHE A 243 0.56 7.31 -0.19
CA PHE A 243 2.03 7.24 -0.25
C PHE A 243 2.59 6.93 -1.65
N SER A 244 1.86 6.23 -2.53
CA SER A 244 2.39 5.72 -3.81
C SER A 244 2.87 6.81 -4.79
N MET A 245 2.37 8.03 -4.64
CA MET A 245 2.79 9.20 -5.42
C MET A 245 4.22 9.65 -5.13
N ARG A 246 4.79 9.25 -3.98
CA ARG A 246 6.06 9.76 -3.46
C ARG A 246 7.04 8.67 -3.08
N LYS A 247 6.53 7.47 -2.78
CA LYS A 247 7.34 6.33 -2.31
C LYS A 247 6.88 5.05 -3.01
N PRO A 248 7.79 4.15 -3.41
CA PRO A 248 7.41 2.81 -3.79
C PRO A 248 6.73 2.09 -2.63
N ILE A 249 5.76 1.24 -2.97
CA ILE A 249 5.00 0.46 -2.01
C ILE A 249 5.55 -0.97 -1.94
N GLN A 250 5.80 -1.44 -0.73
CA GLN A 250 6.13 -2.82 -0.44
C GLN A 250 4.95 -3.48 0.28
N ILE A 251 4.47 -4.61 -0.21
CA ILE A 251 3.62 -5.50 0.58
C ILE A 251 4.58 -6.35 1.40
N SER A 252 4.90 -5.90 2.61
CA SER A 252 5.97 -6.46 3.43
C SER A 252 5.61 -7.82 4.01
N GLU A 253 4.31 -8.11 4.15
CA GLU A 253 3.76 -9.43 4.46
C GLU A 253 2.42 -9.58 3.76
N TYR A 254 2.22 -10.72 3.12
CA TYR A 254 0.94 -11.14 2.58
C TYR A 254 0.69 -12.63 2.84
N GLY A 255 -0.46 -12.95 3.45
CA GLY A 255 -0.88 -14.34 3.65
C GLY A 255 -2.39 -14.51 3.49
N ALA A 256 -2.80 -15.65 2.93
CA ALA A 256 -4.21 -16.03 2.84
C ALA A 256 -4.46 -17.35 3.59
N THR A 257 -5.37 -17.33 4.56
CA THR A 257 -5.66 -18.50 5.38
C THR A 257 -6.23 -19.64 4.53
N HIS A 258 -5.65 -20.82 4.60
CA HIS A 258 -6.24 -22.04 4.02
C HIS A 258 -6.66 -23.08 5.07
N TYR A 259 -6.39 -22.84 6.35
CA TYR A 259 -6.99 -23.56 7.47
C TYR A 259 -7.12 -22.65 8.69
N THR A 260 -8.19 -22.80 9.47
CA THR A 260 -8.33 -22.10 10.77
C THR A 260 -8.90 -23.00 11.86
N VAL A 261 -8.40 -22.84 13.09
CA VAL A 261 -8.97 -23.49 14.29
C VAL A 261 -10.32 -22.89 14.71
N THR A 262 -10.69 -21.70 14.22
CA THR A 262 -11.94 -21.03 14.62
C THR A 262 -13.17 -21.90 14.38
N ASP A 263 -13.18 -22.63 13.26
CA ASP A 263 -14.22 -23.61 12.93
C ASP A 263 -13.66 -24.99 12.55
N GLY A 264 -12.34 -25.16 12.60
CA GLY A 264 -11.64 -26.42 12.33
C GLY A 264 -11.64 -26.84 10.86
N LYS A 265 -11.78 -25.91 9.92
CA LYS A 265 -11.94 -26.22 8.49
C LYS A 265 -10.81 -25.72 7.60
N TYR A 266 -10.68 -26.39 6.46
CA TYR A 266 -9.86 -25.98 5.32
C TYR A 266 -10.64 -25.07 4.37
N TYR A 267 -9.92 -24.10 3.80
CA TYR A 267 -10.42 -23.01 2.98
C TYR A 267 -9.52 -22.80 1.74
N GLU A 268 -9.17 -23.88 1.06
CA GLU A 268 -8.27 -23.87 -0.11
C GLU A 268 -8.73 -22.93 -1.22
N ASP A 269 -10.01 -23.02 -1.62
CA ASP A 269 -10.55 -22.18 -2.71
C ASP A 269 -10.53 -20.69 -2.33
N PHE A 270 -10.74 -20.38 -1.05
CA PHE A 270 -10.62 -19.01 -0.54
C PHE A 270 -9.16 -18.54 -0.64
N ALA A 271 -8.19 -19.32 -0.19
CA ALA A 271 -6.77 -18.97 -0.30
C ALA A 271 -6.35 -18.77 -1.77
N ILE A 272 -6.69 -19.72 -2.66
CA ILE A 272 -6.45 -19.64 -4.11
C ILE A 272 -7.06 -18.36 -4.69
N GLN A 273 -8.31 -18.04 -4.34
CA GLN A 273 -8.99 -16.84 -4.82
C GLN A 273 -8.27 -15.57 -4.37
N LYS A 274 -7.90 -15.45 -3.08
CA LYS A 274 -7.25 -14.26 -2.53
C LYS A 274 -5.84 -14.08 -3.09
N ILE A 275 -5.04 -15.15 -3.16
CA ILE A 275 -3.70 -15.13 -3.76
C ILE A 275 -3.78 -14.70 -5.23
N THR A 276 -4.68 -15.32 -6.01
CA THR A 276 -4.91 -14.96 -7.41
C THR A 276 -5.33 -13.50 -7.56
N ARG A 277 -6.23 -13.01 -6.70
CA ARG A 277 -6.73 -11.63 -6.71
C ARG A 277 -5.60 -10.62 -6.42
N MET A 278 -4.77 -10.87 -5.41
CA MET A 278 -3.65 -10.02 -5.06
C MET A 278 -2.62 -9.94 -6.20
N TYR A 279 -2.08 -11.08 -6.63
CA TYR A 279 -0.98 -11.11 -7.62
C TYR A 279 -1.40 -10.60 -9.00
N ASN A 280 -2.60 -10.91 -9.48
CA ASN A 280 -3.09 -10.31 -10.73
C ASN A 280 -3.42 -8.83 -10.59
N GLY A 281 -3.95 -8.44 -9.42
CA GLY A 281 -4.37 -7.09 -9.13
C GLY A 281 -3.23 -6.09 -9.10
N ILE A 282 -2.16 -6.39 -8.36
CA ILE A 282 -1.02 -5.47 -8.20
C ILE A 282 -0.34 -5.15 -9.54
N LYS A 283 -0.18 -6.17 -10.40
CA LYS A 283 0.37 -6.02 -11.75
C LYS A 283 -0.40 -5.02 -12.62
N LYS A 284 -1.73 -4.98 -12.48
CA LYS A 284 -2.59 -4.18 -13.37
C LYS A 284 -2.95 -2.81 -12.78
N LYS A 285 -3.31 -2.78 -11.50
CA LYS A 285 -3.94 -1.65 -10.81
C LYS A 285 -3.00 -0.83 -9.93
N TYR A 286 -1.88 -1.43 -9.50
CA TYR A 286 -1.00 -0.84 -8.49
C TYR A 286 0.46 -0.82 -8.98
N PRO A 287 0.78 -0.10 -10.07
CA PRO A 287 2.14 -0.04 -10.65
C PRO A 287 3.23 0.43 -9.68
N ARG A 288 2.86 1.18 -8.63
CA ARG A 288 3.77 1.63 -7.58
C ARG A 288 4.01 0.59 -6.48
N VAL A 289 3.37 -0.58 -6.54
CA VAL A 289 3.79 -1.75 -5.76
C VAL A 289 5.02 -2.30 -6.45
N LYS A 290 6.15 -2.22 -5.76
CA LYS A 290 7.47 -2.58 -6.30
C LYS A 290 8.08 -3.77 -5.56
N SER A 291 7.42 -4.26 -4.51
CA SER A 291 7.76 -5.54 -3.87
C SER A 291 6.56 -6.18 -3.16
N ILE A 292 6.51 -7.51 -3.13
CA ILE A 292 5.54 -8.31 -2.37
C ILE A 292 6.23 -9.51 -1.71
N PHE A 293 5.96 -9.73 -0.42
CA PHE A 293 6.49 -10.85 0.35
C PHE A 293 5.37 -11.78 0.81
N TYR A 294 5.37 -13.02 0.33
CA TYR A 294 4.42 -14.02 0.83
C TYR A 294 4.84 -14.55 2.22
N PHE A 295 3.90 -14.63 3.15
CA PHE A 295 4.10 -15.13 4.51
C PHE A 295 3.78 -16.63 4.58
N ASP A 296 4.79 -17.46 4.31
CA ASP A 296 4.67 -18.91 4.24
C ASP A 296 4.86 -19.55 5.63
N VAL A 297 3.79 -19.55 6.43
CA VAL A 297 3.86 -20.03 7.82
C VAL A 297 2.60 -20.76 8.24
N ASN A 298 2.82 -21.91 8.85
CA ASN A 298 1.81 -22.57 9.66
C ASN A 298 1.85 -22.04 11.09
N ASN A 299 1.05 -20.99 11.36
CA ASN A 299 1.00 -20.38 12.69
C ASN A 299 0.48 -21.34 13.76
N LEU A 300 -0.16 -22.46 13.41
CA LEU A 300 -0.60 -23.45 14.38
C LEU A 300 0.58 -24.10 15.14
N VAL A 301 1.75 -24.15 14.50
CA VAL A 301 2.96 -24.78 15.04
C VAL A 301 3.86 -23.74 15.68
N ASN A 302 4.14 -22.65 14.94
CA ASN A 302 5.26 -21.76 15.27
C ASN A 302 4.87 -20.43 15.92
N ALA A 303 3.58 -20.11 15.96
CA ALA A 303 3.14 -18.87 16.62
C ALA A 303 3.10 -19.03 18.16
N PRO A 304 3.26 -17.93 18.91
CA PRO A 304 3.00 -17.89 20.34
C PRO A 304 1.59 -18.37 20.69
N GLU A 305 1.42 -18.86 21.93
CA GLU A 305 0.12 -19.21 22.48
C GLU A 305 -0.87 -18.03 22.33
N GLY A 306 -2.08 -18.31 21.86
CA GLY A 306 -3.08 -17.29 21.51
C GLY A 306 -3.02 -16.76 20.07
N ARG A 307 -1.92 -16.97 19.33
CA ARG A 307 -1.81 -16.62 17.88
C ARG A 307 -1.85 -17.83 16.95
N ARG A 308 -1.95 -19.04 17.50
CA ARG A 308 -2.05 -20.33 16.77
C ARG A 308 -3.43 -20.56 16.15
N ILE A 309 -3.82 -19.67 15.23
CA ILE A 309 -5.19 -19.63 14.71
C ILE A 309 -5.27 -20.10 13.27
N ASN A 310 -4.42 -19.56 12.40
CA ASN A 310 -4.50 -19.72 10.96
C ASN A 310 -3.30 -20.50 10.41
N ASN A 311 -3.48 -21.14 9.27
CA ASN A 311 -2.40 -21.65 8.45
C ASN A 311 -2.32 -20.87 7.13
N TYR A 312 -1.12 -20.36 6.82
CA TYR A 312 -0.83 -19.57 5.62
C TYR A 312 0.19 -20.27 4.69
N ALA A 313 0.76 -21.41 5.11
CA ALA A 313 1.84 -22.09 4.39
C ALA A 313 1.34 -22.65 3.05
N ILE A 314 1.79 -22.07 1.94
CA ILE A 314 1.46 -22.58 0.61
C ILE A 314 2.15 -23.91 0.33
N THR A 315 3.30 -24.16 0.96
CA THR A 315 4.09 -25.39 0.80
C THR A 315 3.39 -26.64 1.31
N ASP A 316 2.39 -26.50 2.18
CA ASP A 316 1.64 -27.63 2.73
C ASP A 316 0.46 -28.10 1.88
N ASN A 317 0.14 -27.36 0.81
CA ASN A 317 -1.01 -27.63 -0.03
C ASN A 317 -0.67 -27.53 -1.52
N GLU A 318 -0.67 -28.67 -2.22
CA GLU A 318 -0.27 -28.75 -3.63
C GLU A 318 -1.07 -27.82 -4.56
N ARG A 319 -2.38 -27.67 -4.32
CA ARG A 319 -3.23 -26.80 -5.16
C ARG A 319 -2.87 -25.33 -5.00
N ILE A 320 -2.59 -24.91 -3.76
CA ILE A 320 -2.22 -23.53 -3.46
C ILE A 320 -0.79 -23.26 -3.95
N LEU A 321 0.16 -24.14 -3.65
CA LEU A 321 1.54 -24.05 -4.16
C LEU A 321 1.58 -23.93 -5.67
N ARG A 322 0.84 -24.80 -6.38
CA ARG A 322 0.76 -24.75 -7.85
C ARG A 322 0.17 -23.43 -8.33
N THR A 323 -0.89 -22.94 -7.71
CA THR A 323 -1.50 -21.64 -8.06
C THR A 323 -0.49 -20.51 -7.90
N TYR A 324 0.19 -20.44 -6.75
CA TYR A 324 1.23 -19.45 -6.49
C TYR A 324 2.35 -19.54 -7.54
N SER A 325 2.84 -20.75 -7.80
CA SER A 325 3.90 -21.02 -8.79
C SER A 325 3.52 -20.56 -10.20
N GLU A 326 2.28 -20.76 -10.63
CA GLU A 326 1.83 -20.27 -11.94
C GLU A 326 1.72 -18.74 -12.00
N LEU A 327 1.26 -18.08 -10.92
CA LEU A 327 1.14 -16.63 -10.86
C LEU A 327 2.51 -15.94 -10.92
N ILE A 328 3.49 -16.45 -10.20
CA ILE A 328 4.81 -15.81 -10.10
C ILE A 328 5.67 -16.01 -11.35
N LYS A 329 5.32 -16.92 -12.27
CA LYS A 329 6.02 -17.09 -13.56
C LYS A 329 5.99 -15.83 -14.42
N ASP A 330 4.99 -14.98 -14.25
CA ASP A 330 4.87 -13.71 -14.97
C ASP A 330 6.15 -12.87 -14.80
N PRO A 331 6.73 -12.31 -15.88
CA PRO A 331 7.95 -11.52 -15.82
C PRO A 331 7.80 -10.23 -15.01
N HIS A 332 6.57 -9.78 -14.73
CA HIS A 332 6.32 -8.69 -13.79
C HIS A 332 6.89 -8.97 -12.39
N PHE A 333 6.97 -10.24 -11.98
CA PHE A 333 7.56 -10.63 -10.70
C PHE A 333 9.06 -10.89 -10.87
N LEU A 334 9.87 -10.03 -10.28
CA LEU A 334 11.32 -10.01 -10.44
C LEU A 334 11.99 -10.96 -9.44
N SER A 335 13.03 -11.66 -9.90
CA SER A 335 13.81 -12.64 -9.13
C SER A 335 15.10 -12.07 -8.54
N ASP A 336 15.43 -10.82 -8.84
CA ASP A 336 16.66 -10.17 -8.44
C ASP A 336 16.39 -8.70 -8.08
N VAL A 337 17.02 -8.21 -7.01
CA VAL A 337 17.10 -6.77 -6.74
C VAL A 337 18.18 -6.19 -7.64
N GLY A 338 17.78 -5.19 -8.43
CA GLY A 338 18.64 -4.56 -9.42
C GLY A 338 19.70 -3.62 -8.82
N PRO A 339 20.46 -2.90 -9.67
CA PRO A 339 21.35 -1.85 -9.19
C PRO A 339 20.56 -0.74 -8.49
N ASN A 340 21.21 0.02 -7.60
CA ASN A 340 20.60 1.22 -7.05
C ASN A 340 20.53 2.31 -8.14
N LEU A 341 19.32 2.68 -8.56
CA LEU A 341 19.03 3.70 -9.56
C LEU A 341 18.43 4.98 -8.95
N GLU A 342 18.60 5.18 -7.64
CA GLU A 342 18.09 6.32 -6.92
C GLU A 342 18.35 7.66 -7.64
N GLY A 343 17.31 8.49 -7.74
CA GLY A 343 17.38 9.79 -8.39
C GLY A 343 17.35 9.78 -9.92
N LYS A 344 17.41 8.59 -10.57
CA LYS A 344 17.16 8.46 -12.02
C LYS A 344 15.71 8.87 -12.32
N ALA A 345 15.53 9.66 -13.37
CA ALA A 345 14.20 10.01 -13.88
C ALA A 345 13.61 8.79 -14.59
N ASP A 346 12.38 8.44 -14.27
CA ASP A 346 11.68 7.31 -14.86
C ASP A 346 10.20 7.65 -15.14
N PRO A 347 9.68 7.39 -16.34
CA PRO A 347 8.26 7.50 -16.60
C PRO A 347 7.46 6.50 -15.76
N GLU A 348 6.46 6.97 -15.03
CA GLU A 348 5.76 6.12 -14.07
C GLU A 348 4.25 6.36 -14.07
N LEU A 349 3.47 5.28 -13.96
CA LEU A 349 2.02 5.34 -13.87
C LEU A 349 1.59 5.67 -12.43
N MET A 350 1.02 6.84 -12.26
CA MET A 350 0.61 7.37 -10.97
C MET A 350 -0.91 7.31 -10.79
N HIS A 351 -1.37 6.88 -9.62
CA HIS A 351 -2.79 6.83 -9.32
C HIS A 351 -3.36 8.20 -8.98
N VAL A 352 -4.38 8.61 -9.74
CA VAL A 352 -5.09 9.86 -9.51
C VAL A 352 -6.28 9.63 -8.58
N LYS A 353 -6.03 9.76 -7.28
CA LYS A 353 -7.06 9.61 -6.25
C LYS A 353 -8.14 10.69 -6.31
N ASP A 354 -7.73 11.95 -6.41
CA ASP A 354 -8.61 13.11 -6.31
C ASP A 354 -8.69 13.86 -7.64
N GLY A 355 -9.83 14.51 -7.91
CA GLY A 355 -9.98 15.38 -9.07
C GLY A 355 -10.33 14.66 -10.38
N VAL A 356 -10.71 13.38 -10.30
CA VAL A 356 -11.39 12.64 -11.37
C VAL A 356 -12.90 12.74 -11.17
N TYR A 357 -13.64 13.00 -12.24
CA TYR A 357 -15.09 13.02 -12.23
C TYR A 357 -15.63 12.19 -13.39
N ILE A 358 -16.41 11.15 -13.08
CA ILE A 358 -16.97 10.23 -14.07
C ILE A 358 -18.49 10.35 -14.05
N ALA A 359 -19.08 10.63 -15.21
CA ALA A 359 -20.52 10.68 -15.37
C ALA A 359 -20.92 10.37 -16.81
N LYS A 360 -21.96 9.54 -16.97
CA LYS A 360 -22.52 9.17 -18.28
C LYS A 360 -21.44 8.76 -19.28
N GLU A 361 -20.57 7.83 -18.87
CA GLU A 361 -19.46 7.27 -19.67
C GLU A 361 -18.37 8.28 -20.06
N LYS A 362 -18.44 9.52 -19.55
CA LYS A 362 -17.41 10.53 -19.73
C LYS A 362 -16.55 10.62 -18.49
N THR A 363 -15.26 10.76 -18.72
CA THR A 363 -14.28 11.03 -17.67
C THR A 363 -13.77 12.45 -17.83
N PHE A 364 -13.78 13.19 -16.73
CA PHE A 364 -13.24 14.53 -16.63
C PHE A 364 -12.15 14.57 -15.58
N VAL A 365 -11.13 15.40 -15.81
CA VAL A 365 -10.04 15.64 -14.87
C VAL A 365 -9.98 17.11 -14.50
N SER A 366 -9.68 17.38 -13.23
CA SER A 366 -9.58 18.74 -12.71
C SER A 366 -8.30 19.44 -13.19
N SER A 367 -8.29 20.78 -13.12
CA SER A 367 -7.06 21.56 -13.32
C SER A 367 -5.93 21.20 -12.35
N ARG A 368 -6.25 20.66 -11.17
CA ARG A 368 -5.26 20.13 -10.24
C ARG A 368 -4.54 18.92 -10.84
N VAL A 369 -5.29 17.97 -11.43
CA VAL A 369 -4.71 16.80 -12.11
C VAL A 369 -3.80 17.23 -13.27
N LEU A 370 -4.24 18.20 -14.07
CA LEU A 370 -3.42 18.71 -15.17
C LEU A 370 -2.09 19.32 -14.69
N ARG A 371 -2.12 20.07 -13.59
CA ARG A 371 -0.90 20.66 -13.00
C ARG A 371 0.01 19.62 -12.37
N GLU A 372 -0.55 18.72 -11.54
CA GLU A 372 0.23 17.79 -10.71
C GLU A 372 0.79 16.61 -11.52
N PHE A 373 -0.02 16.03 -12.41
CA PHE A 373 0.32 14.79 -13.12
C PHE A 373 0.77 15.04 -14.57
N MET A 374 0.11 15.97 -15.28
CA MET A 374 0.45 16.24 -16.68
C MET A 374 1.44 17.40 -16.87
N LYS A 375 1.84 18.07 -15.77
CA LYS A 375 2.72 19.26 -15.77
C LYS A 375 2.26 20.37 -16.71
N ALA A 376 0.94 20.51 -16.87
CA ALA A 376 0.35 21.54 -17.70
C ALA A 376 -0.04 22.76 -16.87
N SER A 377 0.29 23.96 -17.35
CA SER A 377 -0.26 25.20 -16.83
C SER A 377 -1.74 25.33 -17.21
N VAL A 378 -2.53 25.99 -16.36
CA VAL A 378 -3.97 26.21 -16.58
C VAL A 378 -4.29 27.65 -16.25
N ASN A 379 -4.66 28.45 -17.26
CA ASN A 379 -4.87 29.89 -17.11
C ASN A 379 -6.29 30.30 -17.55
N TRP A 380 -6.94 31.11 -16.72
CA TRP A 380 -8.22 31.74 -17.05
C TRP A 380 -8.02 32.86 -18.07
N VAL A 381 -8.89 32.94 -19.07
CA VAL A 381 -8.94 34.00 -20.09
C VAL A 381 -10.27 34.75 -19.91
N PRO A 382 -10.30 35.78 -19.03
CA PRO A 382 -11.55 36.39 -18.55
C PRO A 382 -12.43 36.95 -19.66
N ASP A 383 -11.83 37.68 -20.60
CA ASP A 383 -12.55 38.41 -21.64
C ASP A 383 -13.28 37.51 -22.64
N LYS A 384 -12.96 36.20 -22.63
CA LYS A 384 -13.52 35.21 -23.55
C LYS A 384 -14.31 34.11 -22.84
N GLY A 385 -14.35 34.09 -21.51
CA GLY A 385 -14.97 32.98 -20.76
C GLY A 385 -14.31 31.63 -21.04
N GLN A 386 -12.98 31.63 -21.21
CA GLN A 386 -12.20 30.50 -21.69
C GLN A 386 -11.12 30.09 -20.68
N ILE A 387 -10.69 28.83 -20.75
CA ILE A 387 -9.54 28.31 -20.02
C ILE A 387 -8.50 27.83 -21.02
N SER A 388 -7.28 28.34 -20.93
CA SER A 388 -6.14 27.82 -21.68
C SER A 388 -5.38 26.78 -20.85
N ILE A 389 -4.89 25.75 -21.50
CA ILE A 389 -3.96 24.76 -20.93
C ILE A 389 -2.71 24.69 -21.80
N LYS A 390 -1.54 24.52 -21.19
CA LYS A 390 -0.27 24.45 -21.93
C LYS A 390 0.78 23.55 -21.25
N LYS A 391 1.41 22.65 -22.03
CA LYS A 391 2.58 21.83 -21.67
C LYS A 391 3.62 21.93 -22.79
N GLY A 392 4.77 22.55 -22.53
CA GLY A 392 5.76 22.85 -23.59
C GLY A 392 5.15 23.69 -24.71
N ASP A 393 5.29 23.23 -25.95
CA ASP A 393 4.70 23.89 -27.15
C ASP A 393 3.25 23.49 -27.42
N ARG A 394 2.69 22.55 -26.64
CA ARG A 394 1.30 22.09 -26.78
C ARG A 394 0.37 23.00 -25.99
N GLU A 395 -0.62 23.57 -26.66
CA GLU A 395 -1.61 24.47 -26.05
C GLU A 395 -3.02 24.20 -26.60
N ALA A 396 -4.03 24.33 -25.76
CA ALA A 396 -5.42 24.39 -26.19
C ALA A 396 -6.25 25.33 -25.32
N VAL A 397 -7.35 25.80 -25.90
CA VAL A 397 -8.31 26.69 -25.24
C VAL A 397 -9.67 26.02 -25.21
N PHE A 398 -10.29 26.03 -24.04
CA PHE A 398 -11.61 25.44 -23.78
C PHE A 398 -12.60 26.54 -23.42
N ASN A 399 -13.73 26.58 -24.12
CA ASN A 399 -14.88 27.37 -23.68
C ASN A 399 -15.41 26.81 -22.36
N VAL A 400 -15.86 27.68 -21.44
CA VAL A 400 -16.59 27.23 -20.26
C VAL A 400 -18.06 27.04 -20.58
N VAL A 401 -18.53 25.82 -20.40
CA VAL A 401 -19.93 25.44 -20.54
C VAL A 401 -20.56 25.19 -19.16
N ARG A 402 -21.90 25.23 -19.11
CA ARG A 402 -22.60 24.84 -17.87
C ARG A 402 -22.33 23.37 -17.58
N TYR A 403 -22.14 23.04 -16.31
CA TYR A 403 -21.90 21.67 -15.85
C TYR A 403 -22.92 20.67 -16.43
N GLY A 404 -24.21 20.98 -16.33
CA GLY A 404 -25.27 20.10 -16.87
C GLY A 404 -25.18 19.87 -18.38
N ASP A 405 -24.65 20.83 -19.14
CA ASP A 405 -24.50 20.73 -20.58
C ASP A 405 -23.25 19.92 -20.96
N ALA A 406 -22.15 20.07 -20.20
CA ALA A 406 -20.96 19.22 -20.34
C ALA A 406 -21.32 17.73 -20.16
N LEU A 407 -22.14 17.42 -19.14
CA LEU A 407 -22.63 16.06 -18.89
C LEU A 407 -23.53 15.53 -20.02
N LYS A 408 -24.12 16.41 -20.84
CA LYS A 408 -25.00 16.03 -21.94
C LYS A 408 -24.32 15.93 -23.30
N GLY A 409 -23.10 16.46 -23.47
CA GLY A 409 -22.50 16.50 -24.81
C GLY A 409 -21.69 17.74 -25.13
N ALA A 410 -21.94 18.85 -24.45
CA ALA A 410 -21.31 20.10 -24.80
C ALA A 410 -19.78 20.00 -24.69
N LYS A 411 -19.09 20.44 -25.74
CA LYS A 411 -17.62 20.51 -25.79
C LYS A 411 -17.15 21.70 -24.96
N GLY A 412 -16.20 21.47 -24.07
CA GLY A 412 -15.63 22.52 -23.23
C GLY A 412 -15.32 22.08 -21.81
N ALA A 413 -14.71 22.98 -21.06
CA ALA A 413 -14.48 22.82 -19.64
C ALA A 413 -15.73 23.26 -18.85
N PHE A 414 -15.84 22.83 -17.60
CA PHE A 414 -16.83 23.37 -16.67
C PHE A 414 -16.17 23.69 -15.34
N ILE A 415 -16.83 24.55 -14.54
CA ILE A 415 -16.37 24.91 -13.20
C ILE A 415 -17.36 24.34 -12.19
N LEU A 416 -16.84 23.57 -11.23
CA LEU A 416 -17.61 23.04 -10.10
C LEU A 416 -16.89 23.42 -8.81
N LYS A 417 -17.57 24.17 -7.93
CA LYS A 417 -17.03 24.64 -6.64
C LYS A 417 -15.65 25.31 -6.77
N GLY A 418 -15.50 26.19 -7.76
CA GLY A 418 -14.24 26.92 -8.02
C GLY A 418 -13.14 26.11 -8.70
N THR A 419 -13.35 24.82 -8.98
CA THR A 419 -12.40 23.97 -9.69
C THR A 419 -12.84 23.76 -11.13
N SER A 420 -11.96 24.01 -12.09
CA SER A 420 -12.19 23.68 -13.50
C SER A 420 -11.94 22.21 -13.78
N TYR A 421 -12.80 21.62 -14.60
CA TYR A 421 -12.76 20.23 -15.06
C TYR A 421 -12.80 20.18 -16.59
N PHE A 422 -12.03 19.26 -17.15
CA PHE A 422 -11.84 19.13 -18.59
C PHE A 422 -12.12 17.70 -19.04
N PRO A 423 -12.67 17.49 -20.26
CA PRO A 423 -12.85 16.16 -20.81
C PRO A 423 -11.49 15.45 -20.95
N LEU A 424 -11.30 14.31 -20.27
CA LEU A 424 -9.99 13.65 -20.16
C LEU A 424 -9.40 13.30 -21.53
N ARG A 425 -10.19 12.75 -22.45
CA ARG A 425 -9.71 12.35 -23.79
C ARG A 425 -9.21 13.54 -24.60
N GLU A 426 -9.89 14.69 -24.49
CA GLU A 426 -9.52 15.90 -25.24
C GLU A 426 -8.22 16.50 -24.69
N VAL A 427 -8.10 16.66 -23.37
CA VAL A 427 -6.88 17.20 -22.77
C VAL A 427 -5.70 16.25 -22.89
N ALA A 428 -5.92 14.94 -22.76
CA ALA A 428 -4.88 13.95 -22.97
C ALA A 428 -4.30 14.08 -24.38
N HIS A 429 -5.15 14.07 -25.41
CA HIS A 429 -4.69 14.19 -26.79
C HIS A 429 -3.92 15.48 -27.05
N VAL A 430 -4.43 16.63 -26.59
CA VAL A 430 -3.74 17.93 -26.73
C VAL A 430 -2.37 17.91 -26.08
N LEU A 431 -2.25 17.31 -24.88
CA LEU A 431 -1.01 17.32 -24.11
C LEU A 431 -0.03 16.21 -24.53
N GLY A 432 -0.37 15.43 -25.56
CA GLY A 432 0.43 14.33 -26.10
C GLY A 432 0.37 13.06 -25.25
N TYR A 433 -0.84 12.72 -24.82
CA TYR A 433 -1.17 11.49 -24.14
C TYR A 433 -2.28 10.74 -24.89
N ARG A 434 -2.23 9.42 -24.83
CA ARG A 434 -3.33 8.53 -25.25
C ARG A 434 -4.04 7.96 -24.04
N VAL A 435 -5.36 7.77 -24.17
CA VAL A 435 -6.22 7.19 -23.11
C VAL A 435 -6.60 5.76 -23.49
N LEU A 436 -6.25 4.82 -22.63
CA LEU A 436 -6.55 3.39 -22.73
C LEU A 436 -7.60 3.01 -21.67
N TRP A 437 -8.52 2.12 -22.04
CA TRP A 437 -9.55 1.58 -21.16
C TRP A 437 -9.37 0.07 -21.05
N ASP A 438 -9.30 -0.43 -19.82
CA ASP A 438 -9.33 -1.85 -19.49
C ASP A 438 -10.65 -2.13 -18.76
N GLU A 439 -11.62 -2.66 -19.50
CA GLU A 439 -12.97 -2.96 -19.02
C GLU A 439 -12.97 -4.05 -17.95
N GLY A 440 -12.12 -5.07 -18.09
CA GLY A 440 -12.04 -6.18 -17.14
C GLY A 440 -11.51 -5.78 -15.77
N GLU A 441 -10.87 -4.61 -15.68
CA GLU A 441 -10.30 -4.09 -14.45
C GLU A 441 -10.94 -2.77 -13.99
N ASN A 442 -11.90 -2.22 -14.73
CA ASN A 442 -12.42 -0.87 -14.48
C ASN A 442 -11.29 0.16 -14.34
N LEU A 443 -10.37 0.19 -15.32
CA LEU A 443 -9.12 0.93 -15.26
C LEU A 443 -8.90 1.81 -16.49
N ILE A 444 -8.67 3.11 -16.26
CA ILE A 444 -8.22 4.07 -17.27
C ILE A 444 -6.71 4.28 -17.11
N LYS A 445 -5.95 4.11 -18.19
CA LYS A 445 -4.53 4.48 -18.25
C LYS A 445 -4.34 5.63 -19.24
N VAL A 446 -3.68 6.69 -18.80
CA VAL A 446 -3.33 7.85 -19.61
C VAL A 446 -1.81 7.84 -19.76
N VAL A 447 -1.33 7.49 -20.94
CA VAL A 447 0.11 7.26 -21.21
C VAL A 447 0.61 8.24 -22.26
N LEU A 448 1.87 8.65 -22.14
CA LEU A 448 2.54 9.54 -23.07
C LEU A 448 2.56 8.94 -24.47
N GLU A 449 2.31 9.78 -25.47
CA GLU A 449 2.57 9.43 -26.87
C GLU A 449 4.08 9.51 -27.10
N LYS A 450 4.71 8.36 -27.38
CA LYS A 450 6.12 8.25 -27.73
C LYS A 450 6.36 8.59 -29.19
#